data_AF-F1W496-F1
#
_entry.id   AF-F1W496-F1
#
_cell.length_a   1.000
_cell.length_b   1.000
_cell.length_c   1.000
_cell.angle_alpha   90.00
_cell.angle_beta   90.00
_cell.angle_gamma   90.00
#
_symmetry.space_group_name_H-M   'P 1'
#
loop_
_entity.id
_entity.type
_entity.pdbx_description
1 polymer ?
#
loop_
_entity_poly.entity_id
_entity_poly.type
_entity_poly.pdbx_seq_one_letter_code
_entity_poly.pdbx_strand_id
1 'polypeptide(L)'
;MVTSNASRQSAYRKRHLQDEEGHCERINQVVSLHAKRALERFAKCYGVTQRALLERLLIDAETETVNRVSFYPNGQAEYYDGKFDVTTSSLRSND
;
A
#
# COMPACT_ATOMS: atom_id res chain seq x y z
N MET A 1 16.04 10.23 36.09
CA MET A 1 14.65 10.67 35.81
C MET A 1 13.90 9.55 35.10
N VAL A 2 12.85 9.01 35.72
CA VAL A 2 11.99 8.01 35.08
C VAL A 2 11.20 8.71 33.97
N THR A 3 11.39 8.30 32.72
CA THR A 3 10.62 8.82 31.58
C THR A 3 9.16 8.41 31.76
N SER A 4 8.26 9.39 31.92
CA SER A 4 6.84 9.12 32.08
C SER A 4 6.27 8.49 30.80
N ASN A 5 5.23 7.66 30.94
CA ASN A 5 4.56 7.03 29.80
C ASN A 5 4.09 8.07 28.75
N ALA A 6 3.75 9.29 29.19
CA ALA A 6 3.38 10.40 28.32
C ALA A 6 4.55 10.86 27.43
N SER A 7 5.78 10.92 27.98
CA SER A 7 6.99 11.25 27.21
C SER A 7 7.38 10.15 26.23
N ARG A 8 7.13 8.88 26.56
CA ARG A 8 7.32 7.76 25.62
C ARG A 8 6.32 7.81 24.47
N GLN A 9 5.05 8.11 24.78
CA GLN A 9 3.99 8.23 23.77
C GLN A 9 4.14 9.48 22.90
N SER A 10 4.68 10.59 23.42
CA SER A 10 5.00 11.76 22.60
C SER A 10 6.19 11.51 21.69
N ALA A 11 7.24 10.86 22.18
CA ALA A 11 8.41 10.48 21.38
C ALA A 11 8.06 9.46 20.27
N TYR A 12 7.19 8.48 20.56
CA TYR A 12 6.68 7.54 19.57
C TYR A 12 5.86 8.25 18.49
N ARG A 13 4.91 9.11 18.88
CA ARG A 13 4.14 9.92 17.94
C ARG A 13 5.04 10.78 17.07
N LYS A 14 6.04 11.44 17.64
CA LYS A 14 6.96 12.30 16.90
C LYS A 14 7.78 11.53 15.86
N ARG A 15 8.24 10.31 16.18
CA ARG A 15 8.96 9.43 15.25
C ARG A 15 8.07 8.73 14.21
N HIS A 16 6.78 8.56 14.50
CA HIS A 16 5.85 7.83 13.64
C HIS A 16 5.04 8.74 12.71
N LEU A 17 4.92 10.03 13.05
CA LEU A 17 4.23 11.06 12.25
C LEU A 17 5.18 11.88 11.38
N GLN A 18 6.48 11.88 11.66
CA GLN A 18 7.46 12.59 10.83
C GLN A 18 8.02 11.63 9.80
N ASP A 19 7.38 11.65 8.66
CA ASP A 19 8.08 11.47 7.41
C ASP A 19 9.09 12.61 7.26
N GLU A 20 10.37 12.31 7.53
CA GLU A 20 11.43 13.32 7.60
C GLU A 20 11.69 13.98 6.23
N GLU A 21 11.19 13.40 5.14
CA GLU A 21 11.42 13.84 3.76
C GLU A 21 10.15 14.40 3.07
N GLY A 22 8.95 14.22 3.66
CA GLY A 22 7.69 14.75 3.11
C GLY A 22 7.08 13.93 1.95
N HIS A 23 7.50 12.68 1.75
CA HIS A 23 7.06 11.78 0.69
C HIS A 23 6.05 10.68 1.12
N CYS A 24 5.68 10.59 2.40
CA CYS A 24 4.78 9.57 2.93
C CYS A 24 3.39 10.15 3.24
N GLU A 25 2.36 9.54 2.65
CA GLU A 25 0.97 9.83 2.98
C GLU A 25 0.34 8.77 3.87
N ARG A 26 -0.60 9.18 4.74
CA ARG A 26 -1.28 8.25 5.66
C ARG A 26 -2.40 7.49 4.93
N ILE A 27 -2.26 6.16 4.88
CA ILE A 27 -3.35 5.25 4.49
C ILE A 27 -4.34 5.12 5.67
N ASN A 28 -5.52 5.73 5.57
CA ASN A 28 -6.55 5.67 6.62
C ASN A 28 -7.56 4.55 6.34
N GLN A 29 -7.20 3.30 6.66
CA GLN A 29 -8.03 2.13 6.37
C GLN A 29 -8.22 1.22 7.59
N VAL A 30 -9.42 0.63 7.69
CA VAL A 30 -9.72 -0.46 8.62
C VAL A 30 -9.77 -1.76 7.82
N VAL A 31 -8.99 -2.75 8.22
CA VAL A 31 -8.93 -4.07 7.57
C VAL A 31 -9.43 -5.17 8.51
N SER A 32 -9.78 -6.32 7.94
CA SER A 32 -10.20 -7.48 8.73
C SER A 32 -9.08 -7.97 9.67
N LEU A 33 -9.47 -8.61 10.78
CA LEU A 33 -8.52 -9.20 11.73
C LEU A 33 -7.58 -10.19 11.03
N HIS A 34 -8.11 -11.00 10.11
CA HIS A 34 -7.31 -11.97 9.37
C HIS A 34 -6.22 -11.29 8.52
N ALA A 35 -6.57 -10.24 7.76
CA ALA A 35 -5.62 -9.49 6.95
C ALA A 35 -4.52 -8.85 7.81
N LYS A 36 -4.90 -8.26 8.95
CA LYS A 36 -3.93 -7.72 9.92
C LYS A 36 -2.94 -8.80 10.39
N ARG A 37 -3.43 -9.99 10.76
CA ARG A 37 -2.56 -11.09 11.22
C ARG A 37 -1.67 -11.63 10.11
N ALA A 38 -2.15 -11.66 8.87
CA ALA A 38 -1.33 -12.04 7.72
C ALA A 38 -0.16 -11.05 7.52
N LEU A 39 -0.44 -9.74 7.55
CA LEU A 39 0.57 -8.69 7.42
C LEU A 39 1.63 -8.78 8.54
N GLU A 40 1.19 -8.99 9.79
CA GLU A 40 2.09 -9.19 10.94
C GLU A 40 3.04 -10.38 10.73
N ARG A 41 2.52 -11.52 10.28
CA ARG A 41 3.33 -12.73 10.05
C ARG A 41 4.31 -12.54 8.89
N PHE A 42 3.87 -11.95 7.79
CA PHE A 42 4.74 -11.70 6.64
C PHE A 42 5.86 -10.73 7.01
N ALA A 43 5.54 -9.63 7.69
CA ALA A 43 6.54 -8.63 8.08
C ALA A 43 7.60 -9.28 8.98
N LYS A 44 7.16 -10.12 9.92
CA LYS A 44 8.06 -10.91 10.77
C LYS A 44 8.92 -11.90 9.97
N CYS A 45 8.33 -12.61 9.01
CA CYS A 45 9.04 -13.59 8.19
C CYS A 45 10.16 -12.94 7.35
N TYR A 46 9.91 -11.75 6.81
CA TYR A 46 10.86 -11.01 5.98
C TYR A 46 11.78 -10.09 6.79
N GLY A 47 11.60 -9.99 8.12
CA GLY A 47 12.41 -9.12 8.98
C GLY A 47 12.21 -7.62 8.73
N VAL A 48 11.05 -7.22 8.20
CA VAL A 48 10.73 -5.83 7.84
C VAL A 48 9.57 -5.29 8.68
N THR A 49 9.32 -3.99 8.58
CA THR A 49 8.13 -3.38 9.21
C THR A 49 6.86 -3.70 8.41
N GLN A 50 5.70 -3.67 9.06
CA GLN A 50 4.41 -3.83 8.37
C GLN A 50 4.17 -2.75 7.32
N ARG A 51 4.66 -1.52 7.55
CA ARG A 51 4.61 -0.41 6.58
C ARG A 51 5.39 -0.77 5.32
N ALA A 52 6.68 -1.10 5.46
CA ALA A 52 7.56 -1.42 4.34
C ALA A 52 7.04 -2.63 3.54
N LEU A 53 6.49 -3.62 4.23
CA LEU A 53 5.86 -4.76 3.56
C LEU A 53 4.60 -4.34 2.80
N LEU A 54 3.72 -3.53 3.40
CA LEU A 54 2.51 -3.06 2.74
C LEU A 54 2.83 -2.22 1.49
N GLU A 55 3.80 -1.31 1.58
CA GLU A 55 4.29 -0.51 0.45
C GLU A 55 4.80 -1.41 -0.67
N ARG A 56 5.63 -2.41 -0.35
CA ARG A 56 6.10 -3.39 -1.34
C ARG A 56 4.94 -4.14 -2.00
N LEU A 57 3.99 -4.64 -1.22
CA LEU A 57 2.84 -5.37 -1.76
C LEU A 57 1.98 -4.50 -2.68
N LEU A 58 1.82 -3.20 -2.38
CA LEU A 58 1.09 -2.26 -3.22
C LEU A 58 1.83 -1.99 -4.54
N ILE A 59 3.15 -1.74 -4.48
CA ILE A 59 3.98 -1.50 -5.68
C ILE A 59 4.03 -2.74 -6.57
N ASP A 60 4.22 -3.93 -5.98
CA ASP A 60 4.26 -5.19 -6.72
C ASP A 60 2.92 -5.44 -7.43
N ALA A 61 1.79 -5.23 -6.74
CA ALA A 61 0.45 -5.39 -7.31
C ALA A 61 0.12 -4.34 -8.39
N GLU A 62 0.51 -3.08 -8.18
CA GLU A 62 0.35 -2.02 -9.18
C GLU A 62 1.20 -2.31 -10.42
N THR A 63 2.46 -2.71 -10.25
CA THR A 63 3.35 -3.06 -11.37
C THR A 63 2.75 -4.20 -12.20
N GLU A 64 2.25 -5.24 -11.55
CA GLU A 64 1.55 -6.32 -12.23
C GLU A 64 0.30 -5.82 -12.97
N THR A 65 -0.49 -4.94 -12.36
CA THR A 65 -1.69 -4.36 -12.97
C THR A 65 -1.33 -3.50 -14.19
N VAL A 66 -0.37 -2.60 -14.06
CA VAL A 66 0.13 -1.74 -15.16
C VAL A 66 0.66 -2.57 -16.32
N ASN A 67 1.34 -3.69 -16.04
CA ASN A 67 1.80 -4.62 -17.06
C ASN A 67 0.65 -5.36 -17.75
N ARG A 68 -0.46 -5.62 -17.05
CA ARG A 68 -1.66 -6.24 -17.66
C ARG A 68 -2.47 -5.25 -18.48
N VAL A 69 -2.57 -4.00 -18.06
CA VAL A 69 -3.35 -2.99 -18.80
C VAL A 69 -2.59 -2.43 -20.01
N SER A 70 -1.27 -2.58 -20.06
CA SER A 70 -0.46 -2.14 -21.20
C SER A 70 -0.76 -2.88 -22.51
N PHE A 71 -1.43 -4.04 -22.44
CA PHE A 71 -1.92 -4.76 -23.62
C PHE A 71 -3.13 -4.07 -24.29
N TYR A 72 -3.77 -3.10 -23.62
CA TYR A 72 -4.89 -2.35 -24.18
C TYR A 72 -4.42 -0.98 -24.71
N PRO A 73 -4.99 -0.49 -25.83
CA PRO A 73 -4.72 0.86 -26.29
C PRO A 73 -4.99 1.88 -25.18
N ASN A 74 -4.01 2.73 -24.87
CA ASN A 74 -4.07 3.71 -23.78
C ASN A 74 -4.31 3.15 -22.37
N GLY A 75 -4.24 1.83 -22.14
CA GLY A 75 -4.66 1.22 -20.88
C GLY A 75 -3.86 1.70 -19.66
N GLN A 76 -2.57 2.00 -19.80
CA GLN A 76 -1.77 2.59 -18.72
C GLN A 76 -2.25 4.01 -18.37
N ALA A 77 -2.50 4.85 -19.38
CA ALA A 77 -2.99 6.21 -19.16
C ALA A 77 -4.38 6.18 -18.52
N GLU A 78 -5.27 5.30 -18.99
CA GLU A 78 -6.59 5.11 -18.40
C GLU A 78 -6.53 4.58 -16.96
N TYR A 79 -5.56 3.73 -16.62
CA TYR A 79 -5.35 3.25 -15.25
C TYR A 79 -4.97 4.41 -14.31
N TYR A 80 -3.97 5.21 -14.67
CA TYR A 80 -3.54 6.35 -13.86
C TYR A 80 -4.60 7.47 -13.78
N ASP A 81 -5.44 7.60 -14.81
CA ASP A 81 -6.61 8.48 -14.81
C ASP A 81 -7.79 7.94 -13.97
N GLY A 82 -7.72 6.70 -13.47
CA GLY A 82 -8.82 6.03 -12.76
C GLY A 82 -10.01 5.66 -13.64
N LYS A 83 -9.82 5.57 -14.95
CA LYS A 83 -10.86 5.28 -15.96
C LYS A 83 -10.82 3.85 -16.50
N PHE A 84 -9.70 3.14 -16.30
CA PHE A 84 -9.56 1.76 -16.76
C PHE A 84 -10.43 0.83 -15.93
N ASP A 85 -11.33 0.11 -16.59
CA ASP A 85 -12.16 -0.93 -15.98
C ASP A 85 -11.82 -2.29 -16.58
N VAL A 86 -11.22 -3.15 -15.74
CA VAL A 86 -10.82 -4.50 -16.12
C VAL A 86 -12.02 -5.40 -16.44
N THR A 87 -13.20 -5.12 -15.85
CA THR A 87 -14.39 -5.95 -16.05
C THR A 87 -15.04 -5.71 -17.41
N THR A 88 -15.07 -4.47 -17.88
CA THR A 88 -15.57 -4.11 -19.21
C THR A 88 -14.56 -4.36 -20.34
N SER A 89 -13.26 -4.29 -20.04
CA SER A 89 -12.20 -4.51 -21.04
C SER A 89 -12.09 -5.98 -21.48
N SER A 90 -12.39 -6.94 -20.60
CA SER A 90 -12.42 -8.37 -20.94
C SER A 90 -13.61 -8.77 -21.84
N LEU A 91 -14.68 -7.96 -21.87
CA LEU A 91 -15.88 -8.22 -22.67
C LEU A 91 -15.75 -7.74 -24.13
N ARG A 92 -14.66 -7.07 -24.50
CA ARG A 92 -14.43 -6.58 -25.88
C ARG A 92 -13.54 -7.49 -26.74
N SER A 93 -13.11 -8.63 -26.21
CA SER A 93 -12.34 -9.62 -26.97
C SER A 93 -13.24 -10.78 -27.38
N ASN A 94 -14.04 -10.58 -28.43
CA ASN A 94 -14.45 -11.57 -29.43
C ASN A 94 -15.47 -10.94 -30.40
N ASP A 95 -14.97 -10.46 -31.54
CA ASP A 95 -15.61 -10.54 -32.86
C ASP A 95 -14.50 -10.65 -33.91
#